data_AF-A0A2N0ZSK3-F1
#
_entry.id   AF-A0A2N0ZSK3-F1
#
_cell.length_a   1.000
_cell.length_b   1.000
_cell.length_c   1.000
_cell.angle_alpha   90.00
_cell.angle_beta   90.00
_cell.angle_gamma   90.00
#
_symmetry.space_group_name_H-M   'P 1'
#
loop_
_entity.id
_entity.type
_entity.pdbx_description
1 polymer ?
#
loop_
_entity_poly.entity_id
_entity_poly.type
_entity_poly.pdbx_seq_one_letter_code
_entity_poly.pdbx_strand_id
1 'polypeptide(L)' 'MTDTANTVPKTYPCPCCGTQTAWQDNKYKPFCSDRCKLIDLGAWANEEYTLPAESTPFSDEL' A
#
# COMPACT_ATOMS: atom_id res chain seq x y z
N MET A 1 30.22 1.87 19.07
CA MET A 1 30.45 1.21 17.77
C MET A 1 29.33 0.18 17.64
N THR A 2 28.36 0.52 16.79
CA THR A 2 27.18 -0.25 16.32
C THR A 2 26.77 -1.51 17.07
N ASP A 3 25.78 -1.36 17.97
CA ASP A 3 25.00 -2.47 18.51
C ASP A 3 24.08 -2.99 17.40
N THR A 4 24.51 -4.08 16.75
CA THR A 4 23.74 -4.76 15.69
C THR A 4 22.75 -5.68 16.41
N ALA A 5 21.67 -5.09 16.92
CA ALA A 5 20.57 -5.86 17.49
C ALA A 5 19.99 -6.77 16.40
N ASN A 6 20.19 -8.08 16.57
CA ASN A 6 19.75 -9.18 15.73
C ASN A 6 18.21 -9.24 15.64
N THR A 7 17.61 -8.26 14.97
CA THR A 7 16.15 -8.11 14.87
C THR A 7 15.70 -8.69 13.54
N VAL A 8 14.94 -9.79 13.60
CA VAL A 8 14.32 -10.38 12.41
C VAL A 8 13.51 -9.31 11.68
N PRO A 9 13.74 -9.08 10.37
CA PRO A 9 13.01 -8.08 9.61
C PRO A 9 11.51 -8.34 9.70
N LYS A 10 10.75 -7.33 10.12
CA LYS A 10 9.28 -7.42 10.09
C LYS A 10 8.86 -7.47 8.64
N THR A 11 8.06 -8.45 8.25
CA THR A 11 7.56 -8.59 6.88
C THR A 11 6.08 -8.29 6.81
N TYR A 12 5.65 -7.70 5.70
CA TYR A 12 4.24 -7.38 5.42
C TYR A 12 3.91 -7.75 3.97
N PRO A 13 2.65 -8.12 3.67
CA PRO A 13 2.24 -8.39 2.30
C PRO A 13 2.19 -7.11 1.47
N CYS A 14 2.72 -7.17 0.24
CA CYS A 14 2.56 -6.11 -0.75
C CYS A 14 1.07 -5.92 -1.08
N PRO A 15 0.50 -4.70 -0.97
CA PRO A 15 -0.92 -4.48 -1.25
C PRO A 15 -1.32 -4.79 -2.70
N CYS A 16 -0.40 -4.61 -3.66
CA CYS A 16 -0.67 -4.80 -5.08
C CYS A 16 -0.62 -6.28 -5.51
N CYS A 17 0.24 -7.12 -4.90
CA CYS A 17 0.47 -8.50 -5.39
C CYS A 17 0.58 -9.57 -4.29
N GLY A 18 0.47 -9.20 -3.01
CA GLY A 18 0.52 -10.12 -1.87
C GLY A 18 1.91 -10.65 -1.48
N THR A 19 2.96 -10.36 -2.24
CA THR A 19 4.33 -10.83 -1.94
C THR A 19 4.80 -10.29 -0.59
N GLN A 20 5.33 -11.16 0.29
CA GLN A 20 5.90 -10.74 1.58
C GLN A 20 7.18 -9.92 1.36
N THR A 21 7.23 -8.72 1.95
CA THR A 21 8.39 -7.83 1.83
C THR A 21 8.84 -7.29 3.19
N ALA A 22 10.15 -7.14 3.36
CA ALA A 22 10.73 -6.61 4.57
C ALA A 22 10.35 -5.13 4.77
N TRP A 23 10.03 -4.77 6.00
CA TRP A 23 9.78 -3.40 6.41
C TRP A 23 11.07 -2.61 6.64
N GLN A 24 12.14 -3.28 7.01
CA GLN A 24 13.47 -2.66 7.11
C GLN A 24 14.12 -2.69 5.72
N ASP A 25 14.86 -1.63 5.39
CA ASP A 25 15.71 -1.53 4.18
C ASP A 25 15.05 -1.69 2.80
N ASN A 26 13.71 -1.81 2.73
CA ASN A 26 12.97 -1.74 1.47
C ASN A 26 12.64 -0.28 1.08
N LYS A 27 13.13 0.19 -0.08
CA LYS A 27 12.87 1.54 -0.62
C LYS A 27 11.43 1.75 -1.11
N TYR A 28 10.73 0.68 -1.43
CA TYR A 28 9.42 0.70 -2.10
C TYR A 28 8.25 0.41 -1.18
N LYS A 29 8.45 0.36 0.14
CA LYS A 29 7.39 0.10 1.12
C LYS A 29 6.16 1.00 0.89
N PRO A 30 4.93 0.47 1.02
CA PRO A 30 4.58 -0.90 1.46
C PRO A 30 4.70 -1.98 0.36
N PHE A 31 5.15 -1.63 -0.85
CA PHE A 31 5.21 -2.52 -2.00
C PHE A 31 6.51 -3.33 -2.05
N CYS A 32 6.48 -4.46 -2.77
CA CYS A 32 7.66 -5.30 -2.97
C CYS A 32 8.64 -4.75 -4.03
N SER A 33 8.20 -3.82 -4.90
CA SER A 33 8.99 -3.29 -6.01
C SER A 33 8.45 -1.96 -6.53
N ASP A 34 9.27 -1.24 -7.30
CA ASP A 34 8.84 -0.02 -8.01
C ASP A 34 7.66 -0.28 -8.96
N ARG A 35 7.66 -1.43 -9.65
CA ARG A 35 6.57 -1.82 -10.53
C ARG A 35 5.24 -1.89 -9.78
N CYS A 36 5.20 -2.50 -8.60
CA CYS A 36 3.97 -2.62 -7.82
C CYS A 36 3.49 -1.25 -7.31
N LYS A 37 4.41 -0.35 -6.94
CA LYS A 37 4.09 1.04 -6.59
C LYS A 37 3.44 1.79 -7.77
N LEU A 38 3.97 1.62 -8.99
CA LEU A 38 3.43 2.28 -10.17
C LEU A 38 2.08 1.70 -10.61
N ILE A 39 1.86 0.39 -10.45
CA ILE A 39 0.56 -0.23 -10.72
C ILE A 39 -0.51 0.33 -9.78
N ASP A 40 -0.23 0.37 -8.47
CA ASP A 40 -1.14 0.94 -7.47
C ASP A 40 -1.48 2.40 -7.82
N LEU A 41 -0.46 3.21 -8.15
CA LEU A 41 -0.66 4.58 -8.61
C LEU A 41 -1.52 4.67 -9.87
N GLY A 42 -1.35 3.74 -10.82
CA GLY A 42 -2.18 3.64 -12.01
C GLY A 42 -3.64 3.34 -11.69
N ALA A 43 -3.91 2.40 -10.79
CA ALA A 43 -5.26 2.07 -10.35
C ALA A 43 -5.95 3.26 -9.66
N TRP A 44 -5.21 4.06 -8.88
CA TRP A 44 -5.69 5.34 -8.36
C TRP A 44 -6.04 6.33 -9.48
N ALA A 45 -5.14 6.51 -10.45
CA ALA A 45 -5.34 7.45 -11.55
C ALA A 45 -6.51 7.04 -12.46
N ASN A 46 -6.81 5.74 -12.54
CA ASN A 46 -7.91 5.18 -13.32
C ASN A 46 -9.23 5.08 -12.55
N GLU A 47 -9.29 5.58 -11.31
CA GLU A 47 -10.48 5.50 -10.45
C GLU A 47 -10.95 4.05 -10.18
N GLU A 48 -10.03 3.07 -10.20
CA GLU A 48 -10.36 1.67 -9.94
C GLU A 48 -10.66 1.42 -8.44
N TYR A 49 -10.17 2.29 -7.56
CA TYR A 49 -10.49 2.27 -6.14
C TYR A 49 -11.75 3.09 -5.84
N THR A 50 -12.87 2.40 -5.66
CA THR A 50 -14.16 3.01 -5.29
C THR A 50 -14.62 2.55 -3.92
N LEU A 51 -15.23 3.46 -3.16
CA LEU A 51 -16.00 3.09 -1.98
C LEU A 51 -17.49 3.04 -2.35
N PRO A 52 -18.25 2.05 -1.84
CA PRO A 52 -19.69 2.06 -2.00
C PRO A 52 -20.29 3.34 -1.42
N ALA A 53 -21.14 4.03 -2.19
CA ALA A 53 -21.90 5.15 -1.68
C ALA A 53 -23.08 4.62 -0.84
N GLU A 54 -23.18 5.09 0.40
CA GLU A 54 -24.39 4.93 1.20
C GLU A 54 -25.37 6.05 0.82
N SER A 55 -26.64 5.71 0.60
CA SER A 55 -27.68 6.70 0.30
C SER A 55 -27.95 7.52 1.56
N THR A 56 -27.21 8.61 1.75
CA THR A 56 -27.47 9.56 2.83
C THR A 56 -28.39 10.66 2.32
N PRO A 57 -29.41 11.08 3.08
CA PRO A 57 -30.40 12.08 2.64
C PRO A 57 -29.81 13.49 2.39
N PHE A 58 -28.50 13.68 2.56
CA PHE A 58 -27.79 14.94 2.34
C PHE A 58 -27.06 15.03 0.99
N SER A 59 -27.11 14.00 0.14
CA SER A 59 -26.45 14.04 -1.19
C SER A 59 -27.18 14.85 -2.25
N ASP A 60 -28.48 15.14 -2.05
CA ASP A 60 -29.37 15.62 -3.11
C ASP A 60 -29.69 17.13 -3.03
N GLU A 61 -29.17 17.87 -2.04
CA GLU A 61 -29.42 19.32 -1.85
C GLU A 61 -28.14 20.19 -1.85
N LEU A 62 -27.22 20.00 -2.81
CA LEU A 62 -26.09 20.91 -3.04
C LEU A 62 -26.09 21.52 -4.44
#